data_AF-A0AA38VZP7-F1
#
_entry.id   AF-A0AA38VZP7-F1
#
_cell.length_a   1.000
_cell.length_b   1.000
_cell.length_c   1.000
_cell.angle_alpha   90.00
_cell.angle_beta   90.00
_cell.angle_gamma   90.00
#
_symmetry.space_group_name_H-M   'P 1'
#
loop_
_entity.id
_entity.type
_entity.pdbx_description
1 polymer ?
#
loop_
_entity_poly.entity_id
_entity_poly.type
_entity_poly.pdbx_seq_one_letter_code
_entity_poly.pdbx_strand_id
1 'polypeptide(L)'
;MPAARLPRHCLVTTGSMASFKALLQEVMSPPFLQALVDHGFDHLEVQCGPDAAWVESRVVSLGHSLPISVTFFSFCGTEEIKEKMLLCRGQAGVRRAGVIIGHAGSGTIQEAMRYQVPLVVVANPDLLGNHQAETARHVAAAGYGVVGRLGALAEALREAREQTVKRNLDSLPPYREPEFPPPERCRRTLLDWTVLTCYPDELTRKLLSDNDKNNNNNNNNNNQEEVEEGGGGGGGGRVREPVLVHVVEQTKRDNKRVMDEQHRLEVIDQKIKEKVAKVKDKAKEVCDVM
;
A
#
# COMPACT_ATOMS: atom_id res chain seq x y z
N MET A 1 -18.04 -4.49 -35.38
CA MET A 1 -17.62 -3.37 -34.53
C MET A 1 -16.65 -3.92 -33.50
N PRO A 2 -15.37 -3.51 -33.45
CA PRO A 2 -14.51 -3.89 -32.34
C PRO A 2 -15.16 -3.40 -31.05
N ALA A 3 -15.26 -4.27 -30.04
CA ALA A 3 -15.82 -3.89 -28.75
C ALA A 3 -15.09 -2.66 -28.22
N ALA A 4 -15.82 -1.63 -27.82
CA ALA A 4 -15.22 -0.39 -27.31
C ALA A 4 -14.23 -0.73 -26.18
N ARG A 5 -12.98 -0.27 -26.33
CA ARG A 5 -11.94 -0.50 -25.33
C ARG A 5 -12.36 0.20 -24.03
N LEU A 6 -12.44 -0.54 -22.94
CA LEU A 6 -12.72 0.03 -21.63
C LEU A 6 -11.57 0.98 -21.23
N PRO A 7 -11.88 2.16 -20.67
CA PRO A 7 -10.87 3.16 -20.34
C PRO A 7 -9.92 2.67 -19.25
N ARG A 8 -8.70 3.21 -19.28
CA ARG A 8 -7.69 2.99 -18.25
C ARG A 8 -6.95 4.29 -17.90
N HIS A 9 -6.91 4.57 -16.60
CA HIS A 9 -6.34 5.80 -16.04
C HIS A 9 -5.01 5.54 -15.33
N CYS A 10 -4.08 6.48 -15.46
CA CYS A 10 -2.87 6.57 -14.65
C CYS A 10 -2.96 7.85 -13.82
N LEU A 11 -2.88 7.74 -12.50
CA LEU A 11 -2.79 8.89 -11.61
C LEU A 11 -1.37 9.01 -11.07
N VAL A 12 -0.74 10.16 -11.25
CA VAL A 12 0.55 10.49 -10.66
C VAL A 12 0.32 11.46 -9.52
N THR A 13 0.89 11.20 -8.33
CA THR A 13 0.82 12.12 -7.19
C THR A 13 2.15 12.35 -6.51
N THR A 14 2.59 13.61 -6.51
CA THR A 14 3.79 14.06 -5.79
C THR A 14 3.47 14.55 -4.37
N GLY A 15 2.20 14.50 -3.96
CA GLY A 15 1.70 15.21 -2.78
C GLY A 15 1.45 16.70 -3.05
N SER A 16 0.88 17.39 -2.06
CA SER A 16 0.48 18.80 -2.15
C SER A 16 1.55 19.80 -1.70
N MET A 17 2.42 19.39 -0.78
CA MET A 17 3.30 20.32 -0.05
C MET A 17 4.74 20.36 -0.58
N ALA A 18 5.21 19.29 -1.21
CA ALA A 18 6.59 19.16 -1.65
C ALA A 18 6.68 19.13 -3.17
N SER A 19 7.73 19.77 -3.71
CA SER A 19 8.09 19.62 -5.12
C SER A 19 8.67 18.23 -5.35
N PHE A 20 8.32 17.63 -6.48
CA PHE A 20 8.97 16.41 -6.96
C PHE A 20 9.14 16.46 -8.47
N LYS A 21 9.81 17.52 -8.92
CA LYS A 21 10.04 17.82 -10.33
C LYS A 21 10.68 16.68 -11.11
N ALA A 22 11.60 15.92 -10.50
CA ALA A 22 12.25 14.78 -11.15
C ALA A 22 11.25 13.70 -11.61
N LEU A 23 10.27 13.36 -10.75
CA LEU A 23 9.20 12.43 -11.12
C LEU A 23 8.33 13.03 -12.24
N LEU A 24 7.94 14.31 -12.11
CA LEU A 24 7.13 15.00 -13.10
C LEU A 24 7.80 15.06 -14.49
N GLN A 25 9.11 15.30 -14.53
CA GLN A 25 9.91 15.29 -15.77
C GLN A 25 9.91 13.92 -16.44
N GLU A 26 10.03 12.85 -15.66
CA GLU A 26 10.01 11.50 -16.18
C GLU A 26 8.62 11.08 -16.69
N VAL A 27 7.55 11.35 -15.93
CA VAL A 27 6.19 10.98 -16.35
C VAL A 27 5.70 11.79 -17.57
N MET A 28 6.27 12.97 -17.79
CA MET A 28 6.01 13.79 -18.98
C MET A 28 7.05 13.59 -20.10
N SER A 29 7.91 12.58 -19.98
CA SER A 29 8.87 12.23 -21.02
C SER A 29 8.21 11.41 -22.14
N PRO A 30 8.61 11.59 -23.42
CA PRO A 30 8.06 10.80 -24.52
C PRO A 30 8.17 9.27 -24.32
N PRO A 31 9.30 8.72 -23.80
CA PRO A 31 9.39 7.28 -23.55
C PRO A 31 8.33 6.77 -22.57
N PHE A 32 8.05 7.51 -21.50
CA PHE A 32 7.06 7.10 -20.52
C PHE A 32 5.63 7.23 -21.03
N LEU A 33 5.32 8.33 -21.75
CA LEU A 33 4.02 8.51 -22.38
C LEU A 33 3.74 7.40 -23.41
N GLN A 34 4.76 6.99 -24.18
CA GLN A 34 4.64 5.86 -25.10
C GLN A 34 4.39 4.55 -24.34
N ALA A 35 5.11 4.30 -23.25
CA ALA A 35 4.89 3.11 -22.41
C ALA A 35 3.45 3.03 -21.85
N LEU A 36 2.86 4.17 -21.48
CA LEU A 36 1.44 4.24 -21.10
C LEU A 36 0.52 3.80 -22.25
N VAL A 37 0.73 4.30 -23.47
CA VAL A 37 -0.04 3.93 -24.65
C VAL A 37 0.08 2.43 -24.95
N ASP A 38 1.30 1.91 -24.91
CA ASP A 38 1.61 0.51 -25.20
C ASP A 38 0.94 -0.44 -24.17
N HIS A 39 0.78 0.02 -22.92
CA HIS A 39 0.03 -0.68 -21.88
C HIS A 39 -1.48 -0.38 -21.86
N GLY A 40 -1.98 0.34 -22.86
CA GLY A 40 -3.39 0.61 -23.09
C GLY A 40 -4.00 1.64 -22.13
N PHE A 41 -3.20 2.57 -21.63
CA PHE A 41 -3.70 3.74 -20.91
C PHE A 41 -4.18 4.82 -21.88
N ASP A 42 -5.27 5.48 -21.51
CA ASP A 42 -5.90 6.55 -22.29
C ASP A 42 -5.77 7.91 -21.62
N HIS A 43 -5.68 7.90 -20.29
CA HIS A 43 -5.68 9.09 -19.45
C HIS A 43 -4.50 9.08 -18.49
N LEU A 44 -3.81 10.22 -18.40
CA LEU A 44 -2.80 10.53 -17.39
C LEU A 44 -3.27 11.74 -16.60
N GLU A 45 -3.48 11.55 -15.30
CA GLU A 45 -3.83 12.63 -14.38
C GLU A 45 -2.64 12.91 -13.46
N VAL A 46 -2.22 14.16 -13.36
CA VAL A 46 -1.03 14.54 -12.59
C VAL A 46 -1.42 15.49 -11.46
N GLN A 47 -1.32 15.01 -10.23
CA GLN A 47 -1.35 15.87 -9.05
C GLN A 47 0.04 16.44 -8.80
N CYS A 48 0.15 17.76 -8.91
CA CYS A 48 1.40 18.50 -8.77
C CYS A 48 1.18 19.75 -7.92
N GLY A 49 1.61 19.75 -6.65
CA GLY A 49 1.43 20.88 -5.73
C GLY A 49 2.13 22.17 -6.18
N PRO A 50 3.35 22.47 -5.68
CA PRO A 50 4.06 23.70 -6.05
C PRO A 50 4.54 23.72 -7.52
N ASP A 51 4.60 22.56 -8.18
CA ASP A 51 5.11 22.41 -9.55
C ASP A 51 4.04 22.62 -10.64
N ALA A 52 2.82 23.04 -10.27
CA ALA A 52 1.68 23.15 -11.19
C ALA A 52 1.97 24.00 -12.44
N ALA A 53 2.57 25.18 -12.25
CA ALA A 53 2.92 26.08 -13.36
C ALA A 53 3.93 25.45 -14.34
N TRP A 54 4.83 24.60 -13.83
CA TRP A 54 5.78 23.87 -14.66
C TRP A 54 5.08 22.79 -15.50
N VAL A 55 4.17 22.03 -14.88
CA VAL A 55 3.37 21.00 -15.56
C VAL A 55 2.50 21.63 -16.64
N GLU A 56 1.82 22.73 -16.34
CA GLU A 56 1.00 23.48 -17.30
C GLU A 56 1.81 23.89 -18.53
N SER A 57 2.95 24.55 -18.32
CA SER A 57 3.86 24.94 -19.42
C SER A 57 4.29 23.74 -20.26
N ARG A 58 4.54 22.59 -19.61
CA ARG A 58 4.95 21.36 -20.29
C ARG A 58 3.81 20.74 -21.11
N VAL A 59 2.59 20.71 -20.59
CA VAL A 59 1.40 20.25 -21.32
C VAL A 59 1.15 21.12 -22.54
N VAL A 60 1.21 22.45 -22.39
CA VAL A 60 1.03 23.40 -23.50
C VAL A 60 2.10 23.20 -24.58
N SER A 61 3.35 23.00 -24.16
CA SER A 61 4.47 22.77 -25.09
C SER A 61 4.34 21.47 -25.88
N LEU A 62 3.79 20.42 -25.27
CA LEU A 62 3.56 19.13 -25.93
C LEU A 62 2.29 19.17 -26.78
N GLY A 63 1.26 19.93 -26.39
CA GLY A 63 0.07 20.22 -27.18
C GLY A 63 -0.56 18.97 -27.82
N HIS A 64 -0.84 19.04 -29.12
CA HIS A 64 -1.43 17.94 -29.91
C HIS A 64 -0.50 16.74 -30.17
N SER A 65 0.78 16.82 -29.78
CA SER A 65 1.71 15.68 -29.93
C SER A 65 1.59 14.64 -28.82
N LEU A 66 0.73 14.89 -27.83
CA LEU A 66 0.47 13.95 -26.74
C LEU A 66 -0.32 12.73 -27.27
N PRO A 67 0.19 11.51 -27.09
CA PRO A 67 -0.51 10.31 -27.55
C PRO A 67 -1.65 9.88 -26.61
N ILE A 68 -1.80 10.56 -25.46
CA ILE A 68 -2.81 10.29 -24.41
C ILE A 68 -3.40 11.59 -23.88
N SER A 69 -4.58 11.50 -23.26
CA SER A 69 -5.21 12.64 -22.59
C SER A 69 -4.50 12.95 -21.27
N VAL A 70 -3.77 14.07 -21.20
CA VAL A 70 -3.07 14.52 -19.98
C VAL A 70 -3.87 15.62 -19.29
N THR A 71 -4.17 15.46 -18.02
CA THR A 71 -4.76 16.49 -17.14
C THR A 71 -3.90 16.67 -15.90
N PHE A 72 -3.97 17.86 -15.28
CA PHE A 72 -3.20 18.14 -14.07
C PHE A 72 -4.00 18.97 -13.07
N PHE A 73 -3.63 18.89 -11.80
CA PHE A 73 -4.27 19.63 -10.71
C PHE A 73 -3.29 19.84 -9.54
N SER A 74 -3.41 20.97 -8.83
CA SER A 74 -2.45 21.35 -7.78
C SER A 74 -2.93 21.09 -6.36
N PHE A 75 -4.21 21.35 -6.11
CA PHE A 75 -4.85 21.15 -4.82
C PHE A 75 -6.25 20.61 -5.06
N CYS A 76 -6.50 19.40 -4.55
CA CYS A 76 -7.80 18.78 -4.57
C CYS A 76 -8.26 18.56 -3.13
N GLY A 77 -9.53 18.82 -2.86
CA GLY A 77 -10.14 18.35 -1.62
C GLY A 77 -10.01 16.82 -1.50
N THR A 78 -10.16 16.28 -0.29
CA THR A 78 -10.06 14.82 -0.05
C THR A 78 -11.02 14.00 -0.92
N GLU A 79 -12.16 14.58 -1.31
CA GLU A 79 -13.12 13.91 -2.19
C GLU A 79 -12.64 13.82 -3.64
N GLU A 80 -11.98 14.86 -4.17
CA GLU A 80 -11.53 14.87 -5.57
C GLU A 80 -10.37 13.89 -5.78
N ILE A 81 -9.42 13.80 -4.84
CA ILE A 81 -8.33 12.81 -4.94
C ILE A 81 -8.89 11.39 -4.87
N LYS A 82 -9.88 11.15 -4.00
CA LYS A 82 -10.59 9.87 -3.91
C LYS A 82 -11.25 9.51 -5.23
N GLU A 83 -11.96 10.44 -5.87
CA GLU A 83 -12.55 10.22 -7.19
C GLU A 83 -11.49 9.84 -8.23
N LYS A 84 -10.35 10.55 -8.27
CA LYS A 84 -9.24 10.25 -9.19
C LYS A 84 -8.63 8.87 -8.94
N MET A 85 -8.45 8.49 -7.67
CA MET A 85 -7.95 7.15 -7.33
C MET A 85 -8.94 6.06 -7.71
N LEU A 86 -10.25 6.28 -7.56
CA LEU A 86 -11.30 5.34 -7.95
C LEU A 86 -11.43 5.18 -9.48
N LEU A 87 -11.04 6.18 -10.28
CA LEU A 87 -10.88 6.03 -11.74
C LEU A 87 -9.76 5.04 -12.10
N CYS A 88 -8.74 4.93 -11.26
CA CYS A 88 -7.66 3.95 -11.43
C CYS A 88 -8.05 2.55 -10.95
N ARG A 89 -9.16 2.41 -10.20
CA ARG A 89 -9.68 1.11 -9.75
C ARG A 89 -10.43 0.42 -10.88
N GLY A 90 -10.07 -0.84 -11.18
CA GLY A 90 -10.83 -1.65 -12.14
C GLY A 90 -12.26 -1.89 -11.67
N GLN A 91 -13.20 -1.93 -12.62
CA GLN A 91 -14.59 -2.26 -12.37
C GLN A 91 -15.15 -3.05 -13.54
N ALA A 92 -15.72 -4.22 -13.24
CA ALA A 92 -16.25 -5.13 -14.25
C ALA A 92 -17.23 -4.42 -15.19
N GLY A 93 -16.96 -4.50 -16.50
CA GLY A 93 -17.78 -3.89 -17.56
C GLY A 93 -17.72 -2.37 -17.68
N VAL A 94 -16.96 -1.67 -16.83
CA VAL A 94 -16.91 -0.19 -16.81
C VAL A 94 -15.53 0.34 -17.11
N ARG A 95 -14.48 -0.19 -16.45
CA ARG A 95 -13.10 0.29 -16.62
C ARG A 95 -12.09 -0.79 -16.27
N ARG A 96 -10.94 -0.76 -16.93
CA ARG A 96 -9.81 -1.62 -16.57
C ARG A 96 -9.09 -1.04 -15.36
N ALA A 97 -8.37 -1.90 -14.64
CA ALA A 97 -7.49 -1.41 -13.59
C ALA A 97 -6.40 -0.56 -14.20
N GLY A 98 -6.24 0.63 -13.65
CA GLY A 98 -5.22 1.61 -13.96
C GLY A 98 -3.97 1.40 -13.12
N VAL A 99 -3.31 2.50 -12.77
CA VAL A 99 -2.19 2.51 -11.83
C VAL A 99 -2.11 3.86 -11.15
N ILE A 100 -1.67 3.86 -9.90
CA ILE A 100 -1.28 5.07 -9.18
C ILE A 100 0.23 5.07 -9.05
N ILE A 101 0.87 6.17 -9.42
CA ILE A 101 2.31 6.39 -9.27
C ILE A 101 2.48 7.52 -8.26
N GLY A 102 2.90 7.16 -7.06
CA GLY A 102 3.00 8.11 -5.96
C GLY A 102 4.42 8.21 -5.44
N HIS A 103 4.76 9.37 -4.88
CA HIS A 103 5.82 9.42 -3.88
C HIS A 103 5.51 8.45 -2.71
N ALA A 104 6.50 8.03 -1.94
CA ALA A 104 6.33 7.13 -0.78
C ALA A 104 5.61 7.77 0.43
N GLY A 105 4.60 8.61 0.18
CA GLY A 105 3.71 9.16 1.19
C GLY A 105 2.76 8.10 1.73
N SER A 106 2.67 8.01 3.06
CA SER A 106 1.83 7.02 3.76
C SER A 106 0.34 7.13 3.38
N GLY A 107 -0.19 8.34 3.23
CA GLY A 107 -1.59 8.57 2.85
C GLY A 107 -1.96 7.95 1.50
N THR A 108 -1.18 8.24 0.46
CA THR A 108 -1.39 7.67 -0.89
C THR A 108 -1.29 6.15 -0.88
N ILE A 109 -0.32 5.58 -0.15
CA ILE A 109 -0.16 4.14 -0.04
C ILE A 109 -1.40 3.51 0.60
N GLN A 110 -1.89 4.08 1.70
CA GLN A 110 -3.06 3.58 2.42
C GLN A 110 -4.34 3.66 1.58
N GLU A 111 -4.56 4.77 0.89
CA GLU A 111 -5.72 4.96 0.03
C GLU A 111 -5.69 4.02 -1.18
N ALA A 112 -4.54 3.85 -1.84
CA ALA A 112 -4.40 2.89 -2.93
C ALA A 112 -4.69 1.45 -2.49
N MET A 113 -4.22 1.07 -1.29
CA MET A 113 -4.55 -0.23 -0.69
C MET A 113 -6.05 -0.36 -0.40
N ARG A 114 -6.65 0.67 0.22
CA ARG A 114 -8.09 0.72 0.55
C ARG A 114 -8.96 0.56 -0.70
N TYR A 115 -8.59 1.22 -1.79
CA TYR A 115 -9.33 1.17 -3.05
C TYR A 115 -8.93 0.00 -3.94
N GLN A 116 -7.97 -0.83 -3.53
CA GLN A 116 -7.48 -1.99 -4.28
C GLN A 116 -6.93 -1.60 -5.67
N VAL A 117 -6.21 -0.48 -5.72
CA VAL A 117 -5.61 0.05 -6.95
C VAL A 117 -4.15 -0.39 -7.04
N PRO A 118 -3.65 -0.80 -8.22
CA PRO A 118 -2.22 -1.04 -8.44
C PRO A 118 -1.40 0.21 -8.13
N LEU A 119 -0.30 0.04 -7.39
CA LEU A 119 0.51 1.14 -6.88
C LEU A 119 1.97 0.98 -7.27
N VAL A 120 2.57 2.05 -7.82
CA VAL A 120 4.01 2.22 -7.98
C VAL A 120 4.47 3.29 -6.99
N VAL A 121 5.41 2.93 -6.13
CA VAL A 121 5.95 3.80 -5.09
C VAL A 121 7.33 4.29 -5.50
N VAL A 122 7.47 5.58 -5.74
CA VAL A 122 8.73 6.23 -6.13
C VAL A 122 9.27 6.99 -4.92
N ALA A 123 10.49 6.66 -4.48
CA ALA A 123 11.12 7.42 -3.41
C ALA A 123 11.66 8.75 -3.97
N ASN A 124 11.40 9.85 -3.25
CA ASN A 124 12.05 11.13 -3.56
C ASN A 124 13.41 11.20 -2.86
N PRO A 125 14.54 11.24 -3.59
CA PRO A 125 15.86 11.32 -2.99
C PRO A 125 16.16 12.68 -2.33
N ASP A 126 15.43 13.73 -2.72
CA ASP A 126 15.67 15.11 -2.27
C ASP A 126 15.00 15.40 -0.92
N LEU A 127 14.03 14.57 -0.48
CA LEU A 127 13.46 14.66 0.86
C LEU A 127 14.35 13.91 1.85
N LEU A 128 14.68 14.58 2.96
CA LEU A 128 15.57 14.08 4.00
C LEU A 128 15.13 12.70 4.53
N GLY A 129 15.98 11.70 4.32
CA GLY A 129 15.86 10.36 4.91
C GLY A 129 15.49 9.26 3.91
N ASN A 130 16.29 8.18 3.91
CA ASN A 130 16.07 6.98 3.10
C ASN A 130 14.79 6.20 3.45
N HIS A 131 14.01 6.68 4.42
CA HIS A 131 12.76 6.05 4.88
C HIS A 131 11.73 5.88 3.77
N GLN A 132 11.70 6.79 2.79
CA GLN A 132 10.82 6.63 1.62
C GLN A 132 11.15 5.36 0.81
N ALA A 133 12.45 5.11 0.60
CA ALA A 133 12.91 3.93 -0.13
C ALA A 133 12.67 2.63 0.67
N GLU A 134 12.75 2.69 1.99
CA GLU A 134 12.44 1.57 2.87
C GLU A 134 10.95 1.23 2.84
N THR A 135 10.08 2.23 2.99
CA THR A 135 8.63 2.06 2.87
C THR A 135 8.24 1.49 1.50
N ALA A 136 8.83 1.98 0.41
CA ALA A 136 8.61 1.42 -0.92
C ALA A 136 8.97 -0.07 -1.00
N ARG A 137 10.10 -0.48 -0.40
CA ARG A 137 10.52 -1.89 -0.33
C ARG A 137 9.55 -2.73 0.50
N HIS A 138 9.07 -2.24 1.63
CA HIS A 138 8.07 -2.96 2.45
C HIS A 138 6.75 -3.16 1.71
N VAL A 139 6.24 -2.12 1.03
CA VAL A 139 5.02 -2.19 0.22
C VAL A 139 5.15 -3.22 -0.91
N ALA A 140 6.31 -3.25 -1.57
CA ALA A 140 6.58 -4.22 -2.62
C ALA A 140 6.77 -5.65 -2.09
N ALA A 141 7.49 -5.83 -0.98
CA ALA A 141 7.69 -7.13 -0.34
C ALA A 141 6.37 -7.74 0.14
N ALA A 142 5.44 -6.91 0.60
CA ALA A 142 4.09 -7.33 0.98
C ALA A 142 3.15 -7.57 -0.22
N GLY A 143 3.60 -7.31 -1.46
CA GLY A 143 2.82 -7.55 -2.68
C GLY A 143 1.70 -6.53 -2.93
N TYR A 144 1.74 -5.38 -2.25
CA TYR A 144 0.74 -4.32 -2.39
C TYR A 144 1.06 -3.32 -3.50
N GLY A 145 2.33 -3.23 -3.90
CA GLY A 145 2.78 -2.36 -5.00
C GLY A 145 4.13 -2.75 -5.57
N VAL A 146 4.71 -1.86 -6.37
CA VAL A 146 6.01 -2.00 -7.03
C VAL A 146 6.90 -0.81 -6.67
N VAL A 147 8.20 -1.04 -6.54
CA VAL A 147 9.17 0.05 -6.35
C VAL A 147 9.46 0.71 -7.70
N GLY A 148 9.13 1.99 -7.82
CA GLY A 148 9.50 2.80 -8.98
C GLY A 148 10.90 3.42 -8.79
N ARG A 149 11.73 3.33 -9.82
CA ARG A 149 13.04 3.98 -9.88
C ARG A 149 13.03 5.07 -10.93
N LEU A 150 13.56 6.23 -10.58
CA LEU A 150 13.72 7.32 -11.54
C LEU A 150 14.66 6.89 -12.67
N GLY A 151 14.28 7.19 -13.91
CA GLY A 151 14.92 6.76 -15.16
C GLY A 151 14.49 5.37 -15.66
N ALA A 152 13.71 4.61 -14.88
CA ALA A 152 13.25 3.27 -15.23
C ALA A 152 11.76 3.06 -14.88
N LEU A 153 10.96 4.12 -14.87
CA LEU A 153 9.55 4.05 -14.46
C LEU A 153 8.69 3.21 -15.42
N ALA A 154 9.08 3.10 -16.70
CA ALA A 154 8.41 2.23 -17.67
C ALA A 154 8.47 0.74 -17.27
N GLU A 155 9.59 0.29 -16.69
CA GLU A 155 9.70 -1.08 -16.18
C GLU A 155 8.81 -1.30 -14.94
N ALA A 156 8.77 -0.32 -14.05
CA ALA A 156 7.88 -0.36 -12.88
C ALA A 156 6.39 -0.38 -13.30
N LEU A 157 6.04 0.32 -14.37
CA LEU A 157 4.71 0.27 -14.97
C LEU A 157 4.37 -1.13 -15.48
N ARG A 158 5.30 -1.78 -16.21
CA ARG A 158 5.14 -3.17 -16.67
C ARG A 158 4.94 -4.14 -15.50
N GLU A 159 5.77 -4.04 -14.46
CA GLU A 159 5.63 -4.88 -13.25
C GLU A 159 4.29 -4.64 -12.55
N ALA A 160 3.82 -3.40 -12.47
CA ALA A 160 2.51 -3.08 -11.90
C ALA A 160 1.37 -3.69 -12.72
N ARG A 161 1.51 -3.76 -14.06
CA ARG A 161 0.56 -4.47 -14.93
C ARG A 161 0.53 -5.96 -14.63
N GLU A 162 1.68 -6.60 -14.43
CA GLU A 162 1.76 -8.02 -14.07
C GLU A 162 1.11 -8.29 -12.72
N GLN A 163 1.35 -7.44 -11.71
CA GLN A 163 0.68 -7.54 -10.42
C GLN A 163 -0.84 -7.36 -10.53
N THR A 164 -1.30 -6.46 -11.41
CA THR A 164 -2.74 -6.24 -11.67
C THR A 164 -3.42 -7.52 -12.15
N VAL A 165 -2.79 -8.23 -13.09
CA VAL A 165 -3.28 -9.51 -13.61
C VAL A 165 -3.24 -10.58 -12.54
N LYS A 166 -2.12 -10.71 -11.82
CA LYS A 166 -1.95 -11.68 -10.72
C LYS A 166 -3.01 -11.54 -9.62
N ARG A 167 -3.42 -10.30 -9.33
CA ARG A 167 -4.42 -9.96 -8.30
C ARG A 167 -5.85 -9.85 -8.85
N ASN A 168 -6.06 -10.10 -10.14
CA ASN A 168 -7.35 -10.00 -10.82
C ASN A 168 -8.10 -8.67 -10.58
N LEU A 169 -7.37 -7.54 -10.60
CA LEU A 169 -7.94 -6.23 -10.26
C LEU A 169 -8.72 -5.58 -11.41
N ASP A 170 -8.67 -6.14 -12.62
CA ASP A 170 -9.35 -5.60 -13.81
C ASP A 170 -10.88 -5.73 -13.78
N SER A 171 -11.45 -6.55 -12.89
CA SER A 171 -12.89 -6.85 -12.87
C SER A 171 -13.46 -6.92 -11.45
N LEU A 172 -13.16 -5.92 -10.64
CA LEU A 172 -13.71 -5.79 -9.29
C LEU A 172 -15.19 -5.36 -9.31
N PRO A 173 -15.97 -5.68 -8.26
CA PRO A 173 -17.33 -5.15 -8.09
C PRO A 173 -17.30 -3.63 -7.87
N PRO A 174 -18.42 -2.90 -8.02
CA PRO A 174 -18.51 -1.48 -7.70
C PRO A 174 -17.97 -1.19 -6.29
N TYR A 175 -17.17 -0.13 -6.16
CA TYR A 175 -16.62 0.27 -4.87
C TYR A 175 -17.76 0.66 -3.92
N ARG A 176 -17.64 0.23 -2.66
CA ARG A 176 -18.52 0.65 -1.56
C ARG A 176 -17.63 1.09 -0.41
N GLU A 177 -17.94 2.26 0.14
CA GLU A 177 -17.28 2.75 1.34
C GLU A 177 -17.54 1.76 2.49
N PRO A 178 -16.50 1.31 3.22
CA PRO A 178 -16.71 0.46 4.38
C PRO A 178 -17.50 1.22 5.46
N GLU A 179 -18.39 0.53 6.16
CA GLU A 179 -19.14 1.11 7.28
C GLU A 179 -18.19 1.56 8.40
N PHE A 180 -18.45 2.75 8.93
CA PHE A 180 -17.73 3.30 10.07
C PHE A 180 -18.64 3.32 11.31
N PRO A 181 -18.14 2.91 12.49
CA PRO A 181 -16.79 2.43 12.78
C PRO A 181 -16.52 1.03 12.20
N PRO A 182 -15.27 0.70 11.86
CA PRO A 182 -14.95 -0.64 11.39
C PRO A 182 -15.31 -1.68 12.47
N PRO A 183 -15.78 -2.88 12.07
CA PRO A 183 -16.06 -3.96 12.99
C PRO A 183 -14.88 -4.24 13.92
N GLU A 184 -15.14 -4.64 15.16
CA GLU A 184 -14.10 -4.82 16.19
C GLU A 184 -12.96 -5.75 15.76
N ARG A 185 -13.29 -6.84 15.06
CA ARG A 185 -12.33 -7.76 14.45
C ARG A 185 -11.37 -7.12 13.44
N CYS A 186 -11.74 -5.98 12.86
CA CYS A 186 -10.96 -5.22 11.88
C CYS A 186 -10.34 -3.95 12.49
N ARG A 187 -10.62 -3.64 13.77
CA ARG A 187 -10.01 -2.51 14.49
C ARG A 187 -8.57 -2.84 14.88
N ARG A 188 -7.67 -2.89 13.88
CA ARG A 188 -6.27 -2.46 14.08
C ARG A 188 -6.26 -0.97 13.81
N THR A 189 -5.69 -0.16 14.70
CA THR A 189 -5.72 1.28 14.44
C THR A 189 -4.83 1.59 13.23
N LEU A 190 -5.23 2.60 12.45
CA LEU A 190 -4.44 3.11 11.33
C LEU A 190 -3.02 3.51 11.77
N LEU A 191 -2.88 3.97 13.02
CA LEU A 191 -1.58 4.19 13.66
C LEU A 191 -0.81 2.88 13.83
N ASP A 192 -1.43 1.81 14.34
CA ASP A 192 -0.74 0.54 14.59
C ASP A 192 -0.11 -0.02 13.31
N TRP A 193 -0.84 -0.04 12.20
CA TRP A 193 -0.28 -0.53 10.93
C TRP A 193 0.84 0.38 10.42
N THR A 194 0.63 1.70 10.46
CA THR A 194 1.62 2.68 9.98
C THR A 194 2.91 2.60 10.79
N VAL A 195 2.81 2.46 12.12
CA VAL A 195 3.97 2.28 12.99
C VAL A 195 4.66 0.93 12.72
N LEU A 196 3.88 -0.16 12.57
CA LEU A 196 4.43 -1.50 12.35
C LEU A 196 5.09 -1.69 10.97
N THR A 197 4.67 -0.93 9.96
CA THR A 197 5.15 -1.09 8.57
C THR A 197 6.10 -0.01 8.10
N CYS A 198 5.88 1.24 8.52
CA CYS A 198 6.70 2.38 8.08
C CYS A 198 7.79 2.76 9.10
N TYR A 199 7.68 2.34 10.37
CA TYR A 199 8.63 2.69 11.44
C TYR A 199 8.97 1.53 12.38
N PRO A 200 9.36 0.34 11.87
CA PRO A 200 9.63 -0.83 12.72
C PRO A 200 10.78 -0.59 13.71
N ASP A 201 11.80 0.17 13.30
CA ASP A 201 12.99 0.44 14.10
C ASP A 201 12.76 1.49 15.21
N GLU A 202 11.90 2.48 14.98
CA GLU A 202 11.57 3.47 16.00
C GLU A 202 10.74 2.88 17.13
N LEU A 203 9.83 1.96 16.80
CA LEU A 203 9.09 1.20 17.81
C LEU A 203 10.07 0.39 18.67
N THR A 204 11.04 -0.26 18.03
CA THR A 204 12.08 -1.05 18.71
C THR A 204 12.96 -0.17 19.61
N ARG A 205 13.39 1.01 19.13
CA ARG A 205 14.16 1.98 19.95
C ARG A 205 13.35 2.55 21.10
N LYS A 206 12.07 2.86 20.89
CA LYS A 206 11.20 3.40 21.95
C LYS A 206 10.95 2.36 23.04
N LEU A 207 10.73 1.11 22.67
CA LEU A 207 10.60 -0.03 23.59
C LEU A 207 11.89 -0.30 24.38
N LEU A 208 13.06 -0.16 23.77
CA LEU A 208 14.35 -0.21 24.47
C LEU A 208 14.49 0.98 25.45
N SER A 209 14.15 2.20 25.01
CA SER A 209 14.25 3.39 25.87
C SER A 209 13.27 3.41 27.05
N ASP A 210 12.08 2.83 26.89
CA ASP A 210 11.06 2.76 27.94
C ASP A 210 11.38 1.65 28.95
N ASN A 211 12.02 0.55 28.51
CA ASN A 211 12.59 -0.45 29.41
C ASN A 211 13.76 0.10 30.23
N ASP A 212 14.63 0.92 29.62
CA ASP A 212 15.74 1.57 30.34
C ASP A 212 15.24 2.62 31.35
N LYS A 213 14.18 3.37 31.02
CA LYS A 213 13.52 4.30 31.96
C LYS A 213 12.83 3.59 33.11
N ASN A 214 12.17 2.46 32.87
CA ASN A 214 11.54 1.67 33.94
C ASN A 214 12.59 1.04 34.88
N ASN A 215 13.73 0.62 34.34
CA ASN A 215 14.86 0.15 35.17
C ASN A 215 15.47 1.27 36.01
N ASN A 216 15.62 2.48 35.47
CA ASN A 216 16.15 3.62 36.23
C ASN A 216 15.16 4.17 37.27
N ASN A 217 13.84 4.14 37.00
CA ASN A 217 12.84 4.52 38.01
C ASN A 217 12.72 3.51 39.15
N ASN A 218 12.91 2.22 38.89
CA ASN A 218 12.99 1.20 39.95
C ASN A 218 14.24 1.35 40.83
N ASN A 219 15.33 1.91 40.31
CA ASN A 219 16.52 2.19 41.11
C ASN A 219 16.42 3.47 41.95
N ASN A 220 15.57 4.43 41.58
CA ASN A 220 15.39 5.68 42.34
C ASN A 220 14.31 5.59 43.44
N ASN A 221 13.43 4.59 43.41
CA ASN A 221 12.42 4.39 44.46
C ASN A 221 12.89 3.53 45.66
N ASN A 222 14.14 3.07 45.67
CA ASN A 222 14.66 2.19 46.73
C ASN A 222 15.65 2.84 47.71
N ASN A 223 15.85 4.17 47.66
CA ASN A 223 16.73 4.86 48.61
C ASN A 223 15.96 5.83 49.50
N GLN A 224 15.10 5.28 50.37
CA GLN A 224 14.76 5.89 51.65
C GLN A 224 14.24 4.81 52.61
N GLU A 225 15.15 3.95 53.09
CA GLU A 225 15.21 3.47 54.48
C GLU A 225 16.52 2.68 54.70
N GLU A 226 17.48 3.44 55.22
CA GLU A 226 18.60 3.13 56.12
C GLU A 226 18.94 1.68 56.56
N VAL A 227 20.26 1.41 56.54
CA VAL A 227 21.11 0.72 57.55
C VAL A 227 21.74 -0.65 57.17
N GLU A 228 23.05 -0.53 56.90
CA GLU A 228 24.20 -1.33 57.32
C GLU A 228 24.49 -2.76 56.83
N GLU A 229 25.72 -2.83 56.30
CA GLU A 229 26.75 -3.86 56.41
C GLU A 229 26.67 -5.16 55.59
N GLY A 230 27.68 -5.28 54.71
CA GLY A 230 28.55 -6.45 54.79
C GLY A 230 28.48 -7.46 53.65
N GLY A 231 29.27 -7.20 52.59
CA GLY A 231 30.11 -8.23 51.97
C GLY A 231 29.45 -9.28 51.08
N GLY A 232 29.83 -9.26 49.79
CA GLY A 232 29.42 -10.22 48.76
C GLY A 232 29.77 -11.67 49.09
N GLY A 233 29.18 -12.68 48.47
CA GLY A 233 28.64 -12.73 47.11
C GLY A 233 29.23 -13.98 46.46
N GLY A 234 28.41 -15.00 46.22
CA GLY A 234 28.84 -16.25 45.60
C GLY A 234 27.77 -17.34 45.62
N GLY A 235 26.85 -17.32 44.65
CA GLY A 235 25.86 -18.39 44.47
C GLY A 235 24.99 -18.15 43.24
N GLY A 236 25.26 -18.90 42.17
CA GLY A 236 24.60 -18.78 40.87
C GLY A 236 23.08 -18.94 40.92
N GLY A 237 22.37 -18.00 40.30
CA GLY A 237 20.95 -18.07 39.98
C GLY A 237 20.77 -18.07 38.48
N ARG A 238 20.15 -19.14 37.95
CA ARG A 238 19.79 -19.30 36.53
C ARG A 238 19.16 -18.02 35.97
N VAL A 239 19.72 -17.54 34.85
CA VAL A 239 19.10 -16.51 34.01
C VAL A 239 17.72 -17.04 33.59
N ARG A 240 16.65 -16.45 34.13
CA ARG A 240 15.30 -16.66 33.61
C ARG A 240 15.25 -15.99 32.24
N GLU A 241 15.05 -16.78 31.19
CA GLU A 241 14.74 -16.25 29.86
C GLU A 241 13.59 -15.25 29.95
N PRO A 242 13.71 -14.08 29.30
CA PRO A 242 12.72 -13.02 29.43
C PRO A 242 11.41 -13.47 28.77
N VAL A 243 10.34 -13.49 29.59
CA VAL A 243 8.94 -13.80 29.27
C VAL A 243 8.45 -13.19 27.95
N LEU A 244 9.05 -12.08 27.51
CA LEU A 244 8.67 -11.32 26.33
C LEU A 244 9.18 -11.87 24.99
N VAL A 245 10.30 -12.62 24.96
CA VAL A 245 10.73 -13.35 23.74
C VAL A 245 9.67 -14.41 23.40
N HIS A 246 9.11 -15.03 24.44
CA HIS A 246 8.00 -15.96 24.30
C HIS A 246 6.74 -15.28 23.73
N VAL A 247 6.41 -14.05 24.14
CA VAL A 247 5.24 -13.30 23.62
C VAL A 247 5.42 -12.89 22.16
N VAL A 248 6.61 -12.46 21.76
CA VAL A 248 6.90 -12.10 20.35
C VAL A 248 6.89 -13.34 19.46
N GLU A 249 7.48 -14.45 19.90
CA GLU A 249 7.38 -15.72 19.18
C GLU A 249 5.94 -16.24 19.15
N GLN A 250 5.18 -16.10 20.23
CA GLN A 250 3.78 -16.49 20.29
C GLN A 250 2.96 -15.67 19.29
N THR A 251 3.19 -14.36 19.23
CA THR A 251 2.49 -13.46 18.30
C THR A 251 2.86 -13.75 16.84
N LYS A 252 4.11 -14.13 16.56
CA LYS A 252 4.52 -14.63 15.22
C LYS A 252 3.83 -15.94 14.87
N ARG A 253 3.72 -16.88 15.82
CA ARG A 253 3.01 -18.16 15.64
C ARG A 253 1.51 -17.95 15.45
N ASP A 254 0.90 -17.03 16.19
CA ASP A 254 -0.52 -16.73 16.13
C ASP A 254 -0.87 -16.01 14.82
N ASN A 255 -0.04 -15.06 14.36
CA ASN A 255 -0.19 -14.46 13.03
C ASN A 255 -0.05 -15.50 11.91
N LYS A 256 0.90 -16.43 12.03
CA LYS A 256 1.04 -17.53 11.05
C LYS A 256 -0.19 -18.44 11.03
N ARG A 257 -0.75 -18.79 12.20
CA ARG A 257 -1.99 -19.56 12.31
C ARG A 257 -3.18 -18.86 11.66
N VAL A 258 -3.34 -17.55 11.90
CA VAL A 258 -4.42 -16.76 11.29
C VAL A 258 -4.28 -16.73 9.76
N MET A 259 -3.07 -16.59 9.23
CA MET A 259 -2.82 -16.61 7.79
C MET A 259 -3.09 -18.00 7.17
N ASP A 260 -2.67 -19.08 7.84
CA ASP A 260 -2.95 -20.45 7.40
C ASP A 260 -4.47 -20.76 7.43
N GLU A 261 -5.18 -20.20 8.41
CA GLU A 261 -6.64 -20.37 8.55
C GLU A 261 -7.42 -19.55 7.52
N GLN A 262 -6.99 -18.32 7.22
CA GLN A 262 -7.52 -17.53 6.10
C GLN A 262 -7.33 -18.26 4.77
N HIS A 263 -6.14 -18.81 4.52
CA HIS A 263 -5.90 -19.59 3.31
C HIS A 263 -6.78 -20.85 3.24
N ARG A 264 -7.00 -21.55 4.36
CA ARG A 264 -7.93 -22.68 4.42
C ARG A 264 -9.37 -22.27 4.12
N LEU A 265 -9.82 -21.13 4.65
CA LEU A 265 -11.17 -20.61 4.40
C LEU A 265 -11.37 -20.21 2.93
N GLU A 266 -10.37 -19.61 2.28
CA GLU A 266 -10.38 -19.30 0.84
C GLU A 266 -10.49 -20.58 -0.01
N VAL A 267 -9.73 -21.62 0.33
CA VAL A 267 -9.81 -22.92 -0.36
C VAL A 267 -11.19 -23.57 -0.19
N ILE A 268 -11.81 -23.44 0.99
CA ILE A 268 -13.16 -23.95 1.24
C ILE A 268 -14.20 -23.17 0.44
N ASP A 269 -14.12 -21.84 0.43
CA ASP A 269 -15.01 -20.97 -0.37
C ASP A 269 -14.94 -21.32 -1.86
N GLN A 270 -13.75 -21.59 -2.38
CA GLN A 270 -13.55 -22.00 -3.77
C GLN A 270 -14.18 -23.37 -4.07
N LYS A 271 -14.03 -24.35 -3.17
CA LYS A 271 -14.71 -25.67 -3.30
C LYS A 271 -16.23 -25.57 -3.21
N ILE A 272 -16.75 -24.66 -2.38
CA ILE A 272 -18.20 -24.42 -2.29
C ILE A 272 -18.70 -23.83 -3.60
N LYS A 273 -18.01 -22.83 -4.17
CA LYS A 273 -18.36 -22.24 -5.47
C LYS A 273 -18.38 -23.28 -6.59
N GLU A 274 -17.38 -24.17 -6.64
CA GLU A 274 -17.34 -25.27 -7.62
C GLU A 274 -18.51 -26.26 -7.46
N LYS A 275 -18.85 -26.63 -6.22
CA LYS A 275 -20.00 -27.51 -5.96
C LYS A 275 -21.33 -26.84 -6.34
N VAL A 276 -21.49 -25.56 -6.02
CA VAL A 276 -22.69 -24.79 -6.40
C VAL A 276 -22.83 -24.69 -7.91
N ALA A 277 -21.73 -24.50 -8.65
CA ALA A 277 -21.73 -24.51 -10.11
C ALA A 277 -22.21 -25.86 -10.67
N LYS A 278 -21.65 -26.98 -10.18
CA LYS A 278 -22.06 -28.33 -10.60
C LYS A 278 -23.54 -28.64 -10.30
N VAL A 279 -24.06 -28.17 -9.18
CA VAL A 279 -25.49 -28.34 -8.83
C VAL A 279 -26.37 -27.51 -9.76
N LYS A 280 -25.97 -26.29 -10.12
CA LYS A 280 -26.69 -25.46 -11.09
C LYS A 280 -26.70 -26.09 -12.48
N ASP A 281 -25.58 -26.64 -12.93
CA ASP A 281 -25.49 -27.30 -14.24
C ASP A 281 -26.38 -28.55 -14.29
N LYS A 282 -26.38 -29.35 -13.21
CA LYS A 282 -27.23 -30.54 -13.11
C LYS A 282 -28.72 -30.21 -13.00
N ALA A 283 -29.08 -29.11 -12.32
CA ALA A 283 -30.46 -28.63 -12.26
C ALA A 283 -30.96 -28.14 -13.64
N LYS A 284 -30.06 -27.52 -14.41
CA LYS A 284 -30.36 -27.09 -15.78
C LYS A 284 -30.60 -28.28 -16.71
N GLU A 285 -29.77 -29.31 -16.61
CA GLU A 285 -29.92 -30.55 -17.38
C GLU A 285 -31.22 -31.31 -17.05
N VAL A 286 -31.69 -31.27 -15.79
CA VAL A 286 -32.99 -31.85 -15.39
C VAL A 286 -34.17 -31.01 -15.91
N CYS A 287 -34.04 -29.69 -15.95
CA CYS A 287 -35.06 -28.81 -16.55
C CYS A 287 -35.14 -28.92 -18.08
N ASP A 288 -34.04 -29.24 -18.77
CA ASP A 288 -34.02 -29.40 -20.23
C ASP A 288 -34.54 -30.78 -20.69
N VAL A 289 -34.78 -31.72 -19.76
CA VAL A 289 -35.28 -33.09 -20.02
C VAL A 289 -36.76 -33.27 -19.63
N MET A 290 -37.38 -32.28 -18.97
CA MET A 290 -38.82 -32.20 -18.66
C MET A 290 -39.58 -31.35 -19.69
#